data_AF-A0A8B6CGH8-F1
#
_entry.id   AF-A0A8B6CGH8-F1
#
_cell.length_a   1.000
_cell.length_b   1.000
_cell.length_c   1.000
_cell.angle_alpha   90.00
_cell.angle_beta   90.00
_cell.angle_gamma   90.00
#
_symmetry.space_group_name_H-M   'P 1'
#
loop_
_entity.id
_entity.type
_entity.pdbx_description
1 polymer ?
#
loop_
_entity_poly.entity_id
_entity_poly.type
_entity_poly.pdbx_seq_one_letter_code
_entity_poly.pdbx_strand_id
1 'polypeptide(L)'
;MNIVHWPGEYDVKASAQALLRLRTFYYFNIDKAINGVLFDDHCQPLNPSQVLKIIRIAIDNNLLNEARLWCEALLRRLPFTSYQDENINELAIHRFLAAIYNQAGMHKKAADILLQLTQSGHSEVDQEYEFYKTSINETDEKQNIALTTEEYDNHYKQLCRENRKVCID
;
A
#
# COMPACT_ATOMS: atom_id res chain seq x y z
N MET A 1 -29.85 29.96 -3.78
CA MET A 1 -29.62 28.50 -3.67
C MET A 1 -28.12 28.30 -3.51
N ASN A 2 -27.67 27.81 -2.35
CA ASN A 2 -26.27 27.40 -2.20
C ASN A 2 -26.13 26.01 -2.82
N ILE A 3 -25.40 25.92 -3.93
CA ILE A 3 -24.98 24.63 -4.48
C ILE A 3 -23.86 24.13 -3.57
N VAL A 4 -24.14 23.08 -2.81
CA VAL A 4 -23.10 22.40 -2.03
C VAL A 4 -22.37 21.45 -2.99
N HIS A 5 -21.13 21.80 -3.33
CA HIS A 5 -20.24 20.93 -4.10
C HIS A 5 -19.64 19.88 -3.17
N TRP A 6 -20.28 18.73 -3.08
CA TRP A 6 -19.73 17.58 -2.36
C TRP A 6 -18.53 17.00 -3.14
N PRO A 7 -17.48 16.54 -2.45
CA PRO A 7 -16.36 15.87 -3.09
C PRO A 7 -16.82 14.67 -3.92
N GLY A 8 -16.33 14.58 -5.15
CA GLY A 8 -16.60 13.49 -6.08
C GLY A 8 -15.49 12.44 -6.09
N GLU A 9 -15.62 11.46 -6.98
CA GLU A 9 -14.60 10.42 -7.18
C GLU A 9 -13.23 10.99 -7.55
N TYR A 10 -13.22 12.08 -8.33
CA TYR A 10 -11.99 12.81 -8.67
C TYR A 10 -11.25 13.31 -7.42
N ASP A 11 -11.96 13.92 -6.47
CA ASP A 11 -11.37 14.48 -5.25
C ASP A 11 -10.80 13.38 -4.35
N VAL A 12 -11.50 12.23 -4.27
CA VAL A 12 -11.01 11.05 -3.55
C VAL A 12 -9.72 10.53 -4.19
N LYS A 13 -9.68 10.42 -5.53
CA LYS A 13 -8.49 9.98 -6.25
C LYS A 13 -7.32 10.94 -6.05
N ALA A 14 -7.56 12.24 -6.17
CA ALA A 14 -6.55 13.27 -5.97
C ALA A 14 -6.00 13.25 -4.53
N SER A 15 -6.87 13.05 -3.54
CA SER A 15 -6.48 12.96 -2.13
C SER A 15 -5.60 11.74 -1.86
N ALA A 16 -5.95 10.58 -2.41
CA ALA A 16 -5.12 9.37 -2.29
C ALA A 16 -3.76 9.54 -2.99
N GLN A 17 -3.72 10.17 -4.17
CA GLN A 17 -2.46 10.49 -4.84
C GLN A 17 -1.60 11.48 -4.03
N ALA A 18 -2.22 12.46 -3.39
CA ALA A 18 -1.52 13.39 -2.50
C ALA A 18 -0.92 12.66 -1.29
N LEU A 19 -1.67 11.73 -0.68
CA LEU A 19 -1.18 10.90 0.42
C LEU A 19 0.01 10.03 0.01
N LEU A 20 -0.07 9.38 -1.16
CA LEU A 20 1.04 8.59 -1.72
C LEU A 20 2.28 9.45 -1.96
N ARG A 21 2.11 10.65 -2.54
CA ARG A 21 3.20 11.61 -2.72
C ARG A 21 3.83 12.02 -1.39
N LEU A 22 3.01 12.35 -0.38
CA LEU A 22 3.50 12.68 0.95
C LEU A 22 4.35 11.53 1.52
N ARG A 23 3.96 10.27 1.30
CA ARG A 23 4.72 9.11 1.75
C ARG A 23 6.07 8.98 1.04
N THR A 24 6.10 9.22 -0.27
CA THR A 24 7.32 9.15 -1.07
C THR A 24 8.34 10.22 -0.66
N PHE A 25 7.88 11.43 -0.33
CA PHE A 25 8.80 12.52 0.06
C PHE A 25 9.20 12.49 1.53
N TYR A 26 8.27 12.12 2.42
CA TYR A 26 8.45 12.28 3.86
C TYR A 26 8.60 10.98 4.64
N TYR A 27 8.48 9.84 3.97
CA TYR A 27 8.66 8.52 4.57
C TYR A 27 7.86 8.29 5.87
N PHE A 28 6.67 8.89 5.96
CA PHE A 28 5.84 8.74 7.16
C PHE A 28 5.45 7.27 7.39
N ASN A 29 5.28 6.88 8.64
CA ASN A 29 4.95 5.50 8.97
C ASN A 29 3.51 5.18 8.51
N ILE A 30 3.34 4.24 7.57
CA ILE A 30 2.04 3.85 7.01
C ILE A 30 1.13 3.28 8.10
N ASP A 31 1.71 2.51 9.01
CA ASP A 31 0.99 1.92 10.12
C ASP A 31 0.41 3.01 11.07
N LYS A 32 1.09 4.14 11.25
CA LYS A 32 0.56 5.31 11.95
C LYS A 32 -0.52 6.03 11.14
N ALA A 33 -0.29 6.21 9.84
CA ALA A 33 -1.24 6.89 8.95
C ALA A 33 -2.59 6.16 8.87
N ILE A 34 -2.59 4.82 8.78
CA ILE A 34 -3.82 4.00 8.82
C ILE A 34 -4.58 4.22 10.14
N ASN A 35 -3.88 4.40 11.26
CA ASN A 35 -4.49 4.73 12.56
C ASN A 35 -4.92 6.20 12.70
N GLY A 36 -4.86 6.98 11.62
CA GLY A 36 -5.20 8.40 11.68
C GLY A 36 -4.15 9.24 12.40
N VAL A 37 -2.88 8.84 12.37
CA VAL A 37 -1.77 9.62 12.93
C VAL A 37 -0.81 10.01 11.81
N LEU A 38 -0.72 11.30 11.50
CA LEU A 38 0.14 11.85 10.45
C LEU A 38 0.90 13.07 10.97
N PHE A 39 2.24 13.02 10.97
CA PHE A 39 3.11 14.14 11.39
C PHE A 39 2.77 14.80 12.75
N ASP A 40 2.35 13.99 13.73
CA ASP A 40 1.90 14.42 15.07
C ASP A 40 0.45 14.95 15.15
N ASP A 41 -0.28 14.99 14.05
CA ASP A 41 -1.73 15.27 14.03
C ASP A 41 -2.58 14.00 14.08
N HIS A 42 -3.79 14.16 14.62
CA HIS A 42 -4.80 13.10 14.70
C HIS A 42 -5.93 13.35 13.70
N CYS A 43 -6.29 12.32 12.95
CA CYS A 43 -7.35 12.27 11.96
C CYS A 43 -8.21 11.02 12.20
N GLN A 44 -9.31 10.91 11.46
CA GLN A 44 -10.07 9.67 11.45
C GLN A 44 -9.22 8.52 10.89
N PRO A 45 -9.15 7.35 11.56
CA PRO A 45 -8.47 6.18 11.02
C PRO A 45 -9.04 5.74 9.67
N LEU A 46 -8.18 5.19 8.82
CA LEU A 46 -8.58 4.60 7.55
C LEU A 46 -9.13 3.20 7.76
N ASN A 47 -10.31 2.93 7.22
CA ASN A 47 -10.82 1.57 7.14
C ASN A 47 -10.17 0.78 5.98
N PRO A 48 -10.27 -0.55 5.96
CA PRO A 48 -9.65 -1.39 4.96
C PRO A 48 -10.12 -1.10 3.54
N SER A 49 -11.42 -0.79 3.36
CA SER A 49 -11.94 -0.35 2.06
C SER A 49 -11.21 0.89 1.53
N GLN A 50 -10.94 1.87 2.39
CA GLN A 50 -10.17 3.08 2.04
C GLN A 50 -8.71 2.75 1.75
N VAL A 51 -8.08 1.87 2.54
CA VAL A 51 -6.70 1.42 2.29
C VAL A 51 -6.60 0.67 0.95
N LEU A 52 -7.56 -0.19 0.62
CA LEU A 52 -7.63 -0.86 -0.68
C LEU A 52 -7.77 0.10 -1.85
N LYS A 53 -8.55 1.18 -1.69
CA LYS A 53 -8.62 2.25 -2.70
C LYS A 53 -7.26 2.93 -2.89
N ILE A 54 -6.53 3.21 -1.82
CA ILE A 54 -5.17 3.79 -1.90
C ILE A 54 -4.22 2.83 -2.65
N ILE A 55 -4.24 1.53 -2.32
CA ILE A 55 -3.43 0.50 -3.00
C ILE A 55 -3.75 0.46 -4.50
N ARG A 56 -5.03 0.43 -4.87
CA ARG A 56 -5.45 0.41 -6.28
C ARG A 56 -4.99 1.66 -7.03
N ILE A 57 -5.13 2.84 -6.41
CA ILE A 57 -4.65 4.09 -7.00
C ILE A 57 -3.13 4.07 -7.16
N ALA A 58 -2.37 3.49 -6.21
CA ALA A 58 -0.93 3.33 -6.37
C ALA A 58 -0.59 2.43 -7.57
N ILE A 59 -1.28 1.30 -7.75
CA ILE A 59 -1.11 0.39 -8.91
C ILE A 59 -1.43 1.13 -10.22
N ASP A 60 -2.56 1.85 -10.29
CA ASP A 60 -3.00 2.59 -11.47
C ASP A 60 -1.98 3.69 -11.89
N ASN A 61 -1.15 4.15 -10.95
CA ASN A 61 -0.09 5.13 -11.19
C ASN A 61 1.31 4.50 -11.28
N ASN A 62 1.40 3.17 -11.42
CA ASN A 62 2.64 2.40 -11.50
C ASN A 62 3.59 2.60 -10.29
N LEU A 63 3.03 2.89 -9.12
CA LEU A 63 3.75 3.03 -7.85
C LEU A 63 3.77 1.69 -7.10
N LEU A 64 4.38 0.67 -7.70
CA LEU A 64 4.33 -0.70 -7.18
C LEU A 64 4.92 -0.87 -5.78
N ASN A 65 5.97 -0.11 -5.44
CA ASN A 65 6.54 -0.14 -4.09
C ASN A 65 5.58 0.43 -3.04
N GLU A 66 4.88 1.53 -3.35
CA GLU A 66 3.85 2.07 -2.46
C GLU A 66 2.67 1.09 -2.35
N ALA A 67 2.18 0.57 -3.48
CA ALA A 67 1.11 -0.44 -3.48
C ALA A 67 1.46 -1.64 -2.57
N ARG A 68 2.69 -2.14 -2.67
CA ARG A 68 3.21 -3.22 -1.81
C ARG A 68 3.21 -2.81 -0.35
N LEU A 69 3.83 -1.68 0.00
CA LEU A 69 3.97 -1.22 1.38
C LEU A 69 2.62 -1.05 2.08
N TRP A 70 1.66 -0.41 1.39
CA TRP A 70 0.30 -0.24 1.89
C TRP A 70 -0.46 -1.56 2.00
N CYS A 71 -0.27 -2.49 1.06
CA CYS A 71 -0.90 -3.82 1.10
C CYS A 71 -0.36 -4.68 2.26
N GLU A 72 0.95 -4.68 2.48
CA GLU A 72 1.57 -5.39 3.62
C GLU A 72 1.12 -4.80 4.95
N ALA A 73 1.03 -3.46 5.06
CA ALA A 73 0.52 -2.79 6.25
C ALA A 73 -0.94 -3.15 6.53
N LEU A 74 -1.76 -3.28 5.49
CA LEU A 74 -3.15 -3.74 5.63
C LEU A 74 -3.21 -5.18 6.17
N LEU A 75 -2.49 -6.12 5.54
CA LEU A 75 -2.47 -7.53 5.94
C LEU A 75 -2.00 -7.73 7.38
N ARG A 76 -0.97 -7.00 7.83
CA ARG A 76 -0.50 -7.06 9.23
C ARG A 76 -1.57 -6.68 10.24
N ARG A 77 -2.58 -5.90 9.84
CA ARG A 77 -3.59 -5.33 10.73
C ARG A 77 -4.89 -6.10 10.77
N LEU A 78 -5.27 -6.77 9.68
CA LEU A 78 -6.54 -7.52 9.60
C LEU A 78 -6.82 -8.38 10.85
N PRO A 79 -5.85 -9.10 11.44
CA PRO A 79 -6.10 -9.94 12.63
C PRO A 79 -6.42 -9.16 13.91
N PHE A 80 -6.02 -7.88 14.01
CA PHE A 80 -6.07 -7.08 15.25
C PHE A 80 -7.20 -6.05 15.25
N THR A 81 -7.83 -5.84 14.11
CA THR A 81 -8.82 -4.79 13.93
C THR A 81 -10.22 -5.35 14.05
N SER A 82 -11.06 -4.70 14.86
CA SER A 82 -12.48 -4.99 15.01
C SER A 82 -13.30 -4.52 13.79
N TYR A 83 -12.85 -4.83 12.56
CA TYR A 83 -13.59 -4.60 11.32
C TYR A 83 -14.71 -5.63 11.14
N GLN A 84 -15.49 -5.86 12.20
CA GLN A 84 -16.53 -6.89 12.27
C GLN A 84 -17.66 -6.66 11.25
N ASP A 85 -17.77 -5.45 10.67
CA ASP A 85 -18.81 -5.07 9.71
C ASP A 85 -18.34 -4.99 8.24
N GLU A 86 -17.04 -5.08 7.96
CA GLU A 86 -16.56 -5.04 6.58
C GLU A 86 -16.24 -6.47 6.10
N ASN A 87 -16.98 -6.96 5.09
CA ASN A 87 -16.70 -8.21 4.38
C ASN A 87 -15.38 -8.11 3.58
N ILE A 88 -14.26 -7.97 4.30
CA ILE A 88 -12.93 -7.89 3.72
C ILE A 88 -12.46 -9.30 3.43
N ASN A 89 -12.28 -9.59 2.16
CA ASN A 89 -11.78 -10.88 1.72
C ASN A 89 -10.25 -10.88 1.82
N GLU A 90 -9.73 -11.43 2.92
CA GLU A 90 -8.28 -11.57 3.17
C GLU A 90 -7.57 -12.33 2.05
N LEU A 91 -8.19 -13.37 1.48
CA LEU A 91 -7.67 -14.10 0.32
C LEU A 91 -7.49 -13.16 -0.87
N ALA A 92 -8.45 -12.27 -1.14
CA ALA A 92 -8.33 -11.30 -2.22
C ALA A 92 -7.15 -10.34 -2.00
N ILE A 93 -6.87 -9.94 -0.76
CA ILE A 93 -5.74 -9.06 -0.43
C ILE A 93 -4.40 -9.77 -0.64
N HIS A 94 -4.29 -11.04 -0.24
CA HIS A 94 -3.10 -11.85 -0.52
C HIS A 94 -2.87 -12.03 -2.03
N ARG A 95 -3.94 -12.25 -2.81
CA ARG A 95 -3.86 -12.31 -4.28
C ARG A 95 -3.41 -10.97 -4.87
N PHE A 96 -3.91 -9.84 -4.35
CA PHE A 96 -3.42 -8.52 -4.74
C PHE A 96 -1.92 -8.34 -4.45
N LEU A 97 -1.45 -8.76 -3.28
CA LEU A 97 -0.03 -8.68 -2.95
C LEU A 97 0.83 -9.54 -3.88
N ALA A 98 0.39 -10.77 -4.18
CA ALA A 98 1.08 -11.64 -5.12
C ALA A 98 1.14 -11.01 -6.53
N ALA A 99 0.05 -10.41 -6.99
CA ALA A 99 0.02 -9.69 -8.27
C ALA A 99 0.99 -8.49 -8.31
N ILE A 100 1.08 -7.71 -7.23
CA ILE A 100 2.04 -6.59 -7.11
C ILE A 100 3.48 -7.11 -7.23
N TYR A 101 3.82 -8.19 -6.51
CA TYR A 101 5.15 -8.81 -6.59
C TYR A 101 5.45 -9.34 -8.00
N ASN A 102 4.48 -9.99 -8.63
CA ASN A 102 4.61 -10.49 -10.00
C ASN A 102 4.84 -9.35 -11.01
N GLN A 103 4.09 -8.25 -10.89
CA GLN A 103 4.26 -7.07 -11.75
C GLN A 103 5.62 -6.38 -11.54
N ALA A 104 6.19 -6.48 -10.33
CA ALA A 104 7.53 -5.99 -10.02
C ALA A 104 8.67 -6.91 -10.50
N GLY A 105 8.36 -8.05 -11.12
CA GLY A 105 9.33 -9.07 -11.56
C GLY A 105 9.73 -10.07 -10.46
N MET A 106 9.15 -9.97 -9.26
CA MET A 106 9.45 -10.84 -8.12
C MET A 106 8.58 -12.10 -8.13
N HIS A 107 8.61 -12.85 -9.23
CA HIS A 107 7.76 -14.03 -9.47
C HIS A 107 7.84 -15.08 -8.38
N LYS A 108 9.03 -15.31 -7.82
CA LYS A 108 9.23 -16.26 -6.71
C LYS A 108 8.44 -15.85 -5.46
N LYS A 109 8.56 -14.58 -5.03
CA LYS A 109 7.79 -14.08 -3.87
C LYS A 109 6.29 -14.14 -4.13
N ALA A 110 5.86 -13.83 -5.34
CA ALA A 110 4.46 -13.92 -5.73
C ALA A 110 3.95 -15.37 -5.61
N ALA A 111 4.72 -16.34 -6.13
CA ALA A 111 4.39 -17.76 -6.04
C ALA A 111 4.41 -18.27 -4.59
N ASP A 112 5.36 -17.85 -3.76
CA ASP A 112 5.45 -18.23 -2.34
C ASP A 112 4.19 -17.80 -1.55
N ILE A 113 3.65 -16.61 -1.84
CA ILE A 113 2.40 -16.14 -1.23
C ILE A 113 1.22 -17.03 -1.65
N LEU A 114 1.10 -17.33 -2.95
CA LEU A 114 0.01 -18.18 -3.44
C LEU A 114 0.12 -19.61 -2.92
N LEU A 115 1.34 -20.14 -2.78
CA LEU A 115 1.57 -21.47 -2.22
C LEU A 115 1.07 -21.58 -0.77
N GLN A 116 1.31 -20.55 0.05
CA GLN A 116 0.80 -20.51 1.42
C GLN A 116 -0.73 -20.54 1.46
N LEU A 117 -1.40 -19.87 0.53
CA LEU A 117 -2.86 -19.91 0.40
C LEU A 117 -3.36 -21.30 -0.03
N THR A 118 -2.74 -21.91 -1.05
CA THR A 118 -3.05 -23.28 -1.48
C THR A 118 -2.90 -24.26 -0.31
N GLN A 119 -1.79 -24.17 0.44
CA GLN A 119 -1.55 -25.02 1.62
C GLN A 119 -2.56 -24.79 2.75
N SER A 120 -3.15 -23.61 2.82
CA SER A 120 -4.20 -23.25 3.80
C SER A 120 -5.61 -23.66 3.36
N GLY A 121 -5.75 -24.32 2.21
CA GLY A 121 -7.03 -24.86 1.72
C GLY A 121 -7.72 -24.03 0.64
N HIS A 122 -7.08 -22.98 0.11
CA HIS A 122 -7.62 -22.15 -0.96
C HIS A 122 -7.22 -22.66 -2.35
N SER A 123 -7.73 -23.82 -2.75
CA SER A 123 -7.44 -24.42 -4.08
C SER A 123 -7.80 -23.52 -5.28
N GLU A 124 -8.66 -22.53 -5.08
CA GLU A 124 -9.04 -21.55 -6.10
C GLU A 124 -7.87 -20.70 -6.62
N VAL A 125 -6.72 -20.67 -5.93
CA VAL A 125 -5.51 -19.97 -6.40
C VAL A 125 -4.48 -20.84 -7.10
N ASP A 126 -4.73 -22.16 -7.25
CA ASP A 126 -3.75 -23.10 -7.80
C ASP A 126 -3.34 -22.76 -9.24
N GLN A 127 -4.28 -22.28 -10.05
CA GLN A 127 -4.00 -21.84 -11.42
C GLN A 127 -3.06 -20.63 -11.47
N GLU A 128 -3.26 -19.66 -10.57
CA GLU A 128 -2.40 -18.48 -10.44
C GLU A 128 -1.00 -18.86 -9.95
N TYR A 129 -0.93 -19.79 -8.99
CA TYR A 129 0.34 -20.31 -8.48
C TYR A 129 1.17 -20.95 -9.59
N GLU A 130 0.58 -21.86 -10.38
CA GLU A 130 1.31 -22.50 -11.48
C GLU A 130 1.73 -21.51 -12.56
N PHE A 131 0.90 -20.50 -12.86
CA PHE A 131 1.26 -19.43 -13.80
C PHE A 131 2.46 -18.59 -13.32
N TYR A 132 2.54 -18.23 -12.03
CA TYR A 132 3.69 -17.50 -11.51
C TYR A 132 4.95 -18.37 -11.45
N LYS A 133 4.78 -19.66 -11.14
CA LYS A 133 5.87 -20.63 -11.11
C LYS A 133 6.49 -20.87 -12.49
N THR A 134 5.70 -20.93 -13.56
CA THR A 134 6.25 -21.00 -14.92
C THR A 134 7.03 -19.73 -15.27
N SER A 135 6.53 -18.57 -14.84
CA SER A 135 7.16 -17.27 -15.07
C SER A 135 8.53 -17.11 -14.37
N ILE A 136 8.79 -17.85 -13.27
CA ILE A 136 10.11 -17.87 -12.60
C ILE A 136 11.21 -18.38 -13.54
N ASN A 137 10.90 -19.37 -14.38
CA ASN A 137 11.88 -19.97 -15.28
C ASN A 137 12.13 -19.12 -16.54
N GLU A 138 11.26 -18.13 -16.81
CA GLU A 138 11.33 -17.26 -17.98
C GLU A 138 12.10 -15.94 -17.70
N THR A 139 12.53 -15.68 -16.46
CA THR A 139 12.94 -14.34 -16.01
C THR A 139 14.35 -14.20 -15.44
N ASP A 140 15.33 -14.92 -16.01
CA ASP A 140 16.73 -14.46 -15.89
C ASP A 140 16.98 -13.12 -16.64
N GLU A 141 16.02 -12.60 -17.42
CA GLU A 141 16.19 -11.40 -18.27
C GLU A 141 15.27 -10.20 -17.97
N LYS A 142 14.29 -10.27 -17.06
CA LYS A 142 13.44 -9.10 -16.73
C LYS A 142 14.04 -8.28 -15.58
N GLN A 143 14.23 -6.98 -15.84
CA GLN A 143 14.67 -5.99 -14.84
C GLN A 143 13.76 -6.06 -13.60
N ASN A 144 14.31 -6.55 -12.49
CA ASN A 144 13.66 -6.45 -11.18
C ASN A 144 13.45 -4.96 -10.86
N ILE A 145 12.19 -4.55 -10.72
CA ILE A 145 11.91 -3.22 -10.14
C ILE A 145 12.35 -3.31 -8.69
N ALA A 146 13.36 -2.53 -8.31
CA ALA A 146 13.87 -2.51 -6.94
C ALA A 146 12.77 -2.04 -5.98
N LEU A 147 12.13 -3.00 -5.31
CA LEU A 147 11.28 -2.74 -4.15
C LEU A 147 12.19 -2.50 -2.95
N THR A 148 12.22 -1.26 -2.46
CA THR A 148 13.08 -0.88 -1.34
C THR A 148 12.48 -1.33 -0.01
N THR A 149 13.33 -1.74 0.93
CA THR A 149 12.97 -1.88 2.34
C THR A 149 12.82 -0.49 2.97
N GLU A 150 11.86 -0.31 3.87
CA GLU A 150 11.62 0.99 4.52
C GLU A 150 12.86 1.47 5.29
N GLU A 151 13.49 2.54 4.81
CA GLU A 151 14.41 3.34 5.61
C GLU A 151 13.61 4.52 6.19
N TYR A 152 13.35 4.45 7.49
CA TYR A 152 12.70 5.54 8.22
C TYR A 152 13.70 6.68 8.39
N ASP A 153 13.60 7.69 7.53
CA ASP A 153 14.47 8.85 7.68
C ASP A 153 13.88 9.82 8.73
N ASN A 154 14.54 9.94 9.88
CA ASN A 154 14.23 10.93 10.91
C ASN A 154 14.45 12.39 10.41
N HIS A 155 14.88 12.56 9.15
CA HIS A 155 15.29 13.82 8.52
C HIS A 155 14.19 14.88 8.44
N TYR A 156 12.90 14.50 8.45
CA TYR A 156 11.81 15.48 8.36
C TYR A 156 11.76 16.45 9.55
N LYS A 157 12.15 16.01 10.76
CA LYS A 157 12.27 16.93 11.91
C LYS A 157 13.32 18.03 11.69
N GLN A 158 14.26 17.87 10.75
CA GLN A 158 15.24 18.90 10.41
C GLN A 158 14.69 19.91 9.39
N LEU A 159 14.10 19.45 8.27
CA LEU A 159 13.61 20.35 7.20
C LEU A 159 12.52 21.33 7.68
N CYS A 160 11.59 20.89 8.53
CA CYS A 160 10.56 21.77 9.09
C CYS A 160 11.06 22.68 10.23
N ARG A 161 12.21 22.36 10.85
CA ARG A 161 12.83 23.21 11.87
C ARG A 161 13.75 24.27 11.27
N GLU A 162 14.41 23.97 10.16
CA GLU A 162 15.26 24.95 9.46
C GLU A 162 14.44 26.11 8.88
N ASN A 163 13.25 25.84 8.34
CA ASN A 163 12.35 26.90 7.85
C ASN A 163 11.61 27.69 8.95
N ARG A 164 11.78 27.36 10.24
CA ARG A 164 11.27 28.17 11.38
C ARG A 164 12.33 29.08 11.99
N LYS A 165 13.57 29.11 11.48
CA LYS A 165 14.62 30.03 11.93
C LYS A 165 14.74 31.27 11.04
N VAL A 166 13.64 32.01 10.88
CA VAL A 166 13.70 33.44 10.56
C VAL A 166 12.53 34.14 11.26
N CYS A 167 12.68 34.39 12.56
CA CYS A 167 12.16 35.61 13.15
C CYS A 167 13.37 36.53 13.25
N ILE A 168 13.47 37.50 12.35
CA ILE A 168 14.38 38.63 12.50
C ILE A 168 13.65 39.59 13.44
N ASP A 169 14.35 40.01 14.49
CA ASP A 169 13.91 41.01 15.47
C ASP A 169 13.50 42.34 14.83
#